data_AF-A0A0A3IPG0-F1
#
_entry.id   AF-A0A0A3IPG0-F1
#
_cell.length_a   1.000
_cell.length_b   1.000
_cell.length_c   1.000
_cell.angle_alpha   90.00
_cell.angle_beta   90.00
_cell.angle_gamma   90.00
#
_symmetry.space_group_name_H-M   'P 1'
#
loop_
_entity.id
_entity.type
_entity.pdbx_description
1 polymer ?
#
loop_
_entity_poly.entity_id
_entity_poly.type
_entity_poly.pdbx_seq_one_letter_code
_entity_poly.pdbx_strand_id
1 'polypeptide(L)'
;MTNEEYEGVIQNAIQYSDMSLPVWYLEITNKCLCELSNFDLIRCISQDVFKDLAAFEIIERIDEQNTSFYADIDSTEMMERLSSISPEILSAHKSKLDRMIENVERNNFIDFADVCMSDEEKEMYKGYVNIIKNKIK
;
A
#
# COMPACT_ATOMS: atom_id res chain seq x y z
N MET A 1 -10.15 -14.61 -3.27
CA MET A 1 -10.78 -13.57 -4.09
C MET A 1 -11.69 -14.26 -5.09
N THR A 2 -12.97 -13.95 -5.02
CA THR A 2 -13.99 -14.41 -5.97
C THR A 2 -14.04 -13.48 -7.18
N ASN A 3 -14.62 -13.93 -8.29
CA ASN A 3 -14.75 -13.09 -9.49
C ASN A 3 -15.59 -11.82 -9.24
N GLU A 4 -16.57 -11.89 -8.34
CA GLU A 4 -17.41 -10.74 -7.96
C GLU A 4 -16.61 -9.69 -7.16
N GLU A 5 -15.73 -10.13 -6.27
CA GLU A 5 -14.81 -9.24 -5.55
C GLU A 5 -13.84 -8.56 -6.52
N TYR A 6 -13.32 -9.30 -7.50
CA TYR A 6 -12.41 -8.77 -8.52
C TYR A 6 -13.08 -7.76 -9.47
N GLU A 7 -14.31 -8.03 -9.92
CA GLU A 7 -15.09 -7.07 -10.72
C GLU A 7 -15.42 -5.80 -9.93
N GLY A 8 -15.73 -5.94 -8.64
CA GLY A 8 -15.95 -4.79 -7.74
C GLY A 8 -14.71 -3.91 -7.57
N VAL A 9 -13.53 -4.52 -7.52
CA VAL A 9 -12.24 -3.81 -7.51
C VAL A 9 -12.03 -3.04 -8.81
N ILE A 10 -12.23 -3.69 -9.97
CA ILE A 10 -12.03 -3.06 -11.29
C ILE A 10 -12.98 -1.88 -11.49
N GLN A 11 -14.26 -2.03 -11.16
CA GLN A 11 -15.25 -0.96 -11.33
C GLN A 11 -14.94 0.25 -10.43
N ASN A 12 -14.48 0.01 -9.20
CA ASN A 12 -14.00 1.10 -8.34
C ASN A 12 -12.79 1.81 -8.96
N ALA A 13 -11.79 1.06 -9.43
CA ALA A 13 -10.59 1.65 -10.04
C ALA A 13 -10.93 2.56 -11.23
N ILE A 14 -11.87 2.15 -12.09
CA ILE A 14 -12.35 2.94 -13.23
C ILE A 14 -13.10 4.20 -12.77
N GLN A 15 -14.04 4.06 -11.84
CA GLN A 15 -14.85 5.18 -11.37
C GLN A 15 -13.99 6.29 -10.74
N TYR A 16 -12.99 5.89 -9.95
CA TYR A 16 -12.13 6.87 -9.28
C TYR A 16 -10.98 7.39 -10.16
N SER A 17 -10.58 6.69 -11.23
CA SER A 17 -9.62 7.24 -12.20
C SER A 17 -10.18 8.46 -12.93
N ASP A 18 -11.48 8.46 -13.20
CA ASP A 18 -12.17 9.55 -13.90
C ASP A 18 -12.50 10.74 -12.98
N MET A 19 -12.41 10.56 -11.66
CA MET A 19 -12.64 11.63 -10.68
C MET A 19 -11.45 12.61 -10.62
N SER A 20 -11.73 13.90 -10.81
CA SER A 20 -10.72 14.94 -10.69
C SER A 20 -10.15 15.03 -9.27
N LEU A 21 -8.85 15.31 -9.15
CA LEU A 21 -8.15 15.40 -7.86
C LEU A 21 -8.82 16.35 -6.84
N PRO A 22 -9.30 17.55 -7.21
CA PRO A 22 -9.97 18.44 -6.24
C PRO A 22 -11.28 17.88 -5.72
N VAL A 23 -12.06 17.19 -6.57
CA VAL A 23 -13.34 16.57 -6.16
C VAL A 23 -13.05 15.42 -5.20
N TRP A 24 -12.12 14.54 -5.55
CA TRP A 24 -11.67 13.44 -4.70
C TRP A 24 -11.19 13.93 -3.32
N TYR A 25 -10.35 14.97 -3.30
CA TYR A 25 -9.83 15.55 -2.06
C TYR A 25 -10.95 16.06 -1.12
N LEU A 26 -11.95 16.74 -1.68
CA LEU A 26 -13.10 17.22 -0.91
C LEU A 26 -13.97 16.08 -0.37
N GLU A 27 -14.06 14.96 -1.08
CA GLU A 27 -14.80 13.79 -0.60
C GLU A 27 -14.09 13.10 0.56
N ILE A 28 -12.77 12.90 0.49
CA ILE A 28 -12.03 12.17 1.53
C ILE A 28 -11.81 12.99 2.81
N THR A 29 -11.76 14.32 2.71
CA THR A 29 -11.55 15.21 3.88
C THR A 29 -12.71 15.21 4.87
N ASN A 30 -13.88 14.71 4.46
CA ASN A 30 -15.05 14.57 5.32
C ASN A 30 -15.22 13.16 5.90
N LYS A 31 -14.28 12.24 5.63
CA LYS A 31 -14.32 10.84 6.05
C LYS A 31 -13.31 10.57 7.16
N CYS A 32 -13.64 9.63 8.05
CA CYS A 32 -12.66 9.03 8.96
C CYS A 32 -11.70 8.14 8.17
N LEU A 33 -10.49 7.94 8.71
CA LEU A 33 -9.46 7.13 8.07
C LEU A 33 -9.91 5.70 7.77
N CYS A 34 -10.67 5.09 8.68
CA CYS A 34 -11.25 3.75 8.52
C CYS A 34 -12.36 3.67 7.44
N GLU A 35 -12.91 4.81 7.01
CA GLU A 35 -13.94 4.90 5.97
C GLU A 35 -13.34 5.10 4.57
N LEU A 36 -12.03 5.35 4.47
CA LEU A 36 -11.35 5.49 3.20
C LEU A 36 -11.29 4.14 2.49
N SER A 37 -11.55 4.11 1.19
CA SER A 37 -11.36 2.91 0.38
C SER A 37 -9.86 2.60 0.21
N ASN A 38 -9.51 1.39 -0.22
CA ASN A 38 -8.12 1.07 -0.57
C ASN A 38 -7.59 2.06 -1.63
N PHE A 39 -8.42 2.37 -2.62
CA PHE A 39 -8.11 3.37 -3.65
C PHE A 39 -7.82 4.76 -3.05
N ASP A 40 -8.64 5.22 -2.10
CA ASP A 40 -8.41 6.51 -1.44
C ASP A 40 -7.08 6.54 -0.70
N LEU A 41 -6.75 5.46 0.02
CA LEU A 41 -5.50 5.34 0.76
C LEU A 41 -4.28 5.30 -0.17
N ILE A 42 -4.37 4.58 -1.29
CA ILE A 42 -3.33 4.56 -2.32
C ILE A 42 -3.16 5.95 -2.92
N ARG A 43 -4.26 6.61 -3.28
CA ARG A 43 -4.22 7.94 -3.89
C ARG A 43 -3.71 9.00 -2.93
N CYS A 44 -3.99 8.88 -1.62
CA CYS A 44 -3.36 9.68 -0.57
C CYS A 44 -1.83 9.56 -0.63
N ILE A 45 -1.32 8.33 -0.75
CA ILE A 45 0.11 8.07 -0.90
C ILE A 45 0.66 8.66 -2.21
N SER A 46 0.04 8.40 -3.36
CA SER A 46 0.55 8.82 -4.68
C SER A 46 0.51 10.34 -4.87
N GLN A 47 -0.43 11.03 -4.21
CA GLN A 47 -0.58 12.49 -4.28
C GLN A 47 0.10 13.23 -3.13
N ASP A 48 0.80 12.52 -2.23
CA ASP A 48 1.45 13.08 -1.04
C ASP A 48 0.48 13.84 -0.12
N VAL A 49 -0.75 13.33 0.01
CA VAL A 49 -1.83 13.89 0.82
C VAL A 49 -2.09 12.98 2.02
N PHE A 50 -2.03 13.49 3.24
CA PHE A 50 -2.23 12.72 4.49
C PHE A 50 -1.41 11.41 4.55
N LYS A 51 -0.27 11.38 3.86
CA LYS A 51 0.51 10.16 3.58
C LYS A 51 0.84 9.33 4.82
N ASP A 52 1.19 10.00 5.91
CA ASP A 52 1.51 9.34 7.19
C ASP A 52 0.29 8.62 7.79
N LEU A 53 -0.89 9.26 7.73
CA LEU A 53 -2.14 8.68 8.19
C LEU A 53 -2.62 7.56 7.25
N ALA A 54 -2.51 7.78 5.94
CA ALA A 54 -2.87 6.76 4.96
C ALA A 54 -2.03 5.50 5.14
N ALA A 55 -0.72 5.66 5.36
CA ALA A 55 0.18 4.55 5.60
C ALA A 55 -0.11 3.80 6.90
N PHE A 56 -0.50 4.51 7.97
CA PHE A 56 -0.97 3.88 9.21
C PHE A 56 -2.10 2.90 8.89
N GLU A 57 -3.17 3.37 8.24
CA GLU A 57 -4.34 2.56 7.94
C GLU A 57 -4.03 1.40 6.99
N ILE A 58 -3.16 1.63 6.01
CA ILE A 58 -2.71 0.59 5.07
C ILE A 58 -2.01 -0.55 5.81
N ILE A 59 -1.09 -0.22 6.72
CA ILE A 59 -0.37 -1.22 7.53
C ILE A 59 -1.36 -2.02 8.38
N GLU A 60 -2.32 -1.33 9.01
CA GLU A 60 -3.37 -1.98 9.81
C GLU A 60 -4.20 -2.95 8.95
N ARG A 61 -4.65 -2.53 7.76
CA ARG A 61 -5.48 -3.36 6.88
C ARG A 61 -4.76 -4.56 6.29
N ILE A 62 -3.49 -4.42 5.91
CA ILE A 62 -2.73 -5.56 5.39
C ILE A 62 -2.54 -6.61 6.46
N ASP A 63 -2.21 -6.18 7.68
CA ASP A 63 -2.02 -7.06 8.82
C ASP A 63 -3.32 -7.81 9.20
N GLU A 64 -4.48 -7.15 9.11
CA GLU A 64 -5.78 -7.75 9.42
C GLU A 64 -6.35 -8.63 8.30
N GLN A 65 -6.20 -8.25 7.04
CA GLN A 65 -6.89 -8.88 5.90
C GLN A 65 -6.01 -9.84 5.09
N ASN A 66 -4.70 -9.83 5.33
CA ASN A 66 -3.72 -10.83 4.91
C ASN A 66 -3.78 -11.33 3.45
N THR A 67 -4.25 -10.55 2.44
CA THR A 67 -3.94 -10.83 1.00
C THR A 67 -4.49 -9.84 -0.04
N SER A 68 -5.63 -9.16 0.12
CA SER A 68 -6.25 -8.40 -1.00
C SER A 68 -5.54 -7.09 -1.37
N PHE A 69 -4.90 -6.43 -0.41
CA PHE A 69 -4.25 -5.14 -0.64
C PHE A 69 -3.07 -5.20 -1.63
N TYR A 70 -2.40 -6.37 -1.72
CA TYR A 70 -1.27 -6.56 -2.64
C TYR A 70 -1.70 -6.73 -4.11
N ALA A 71 -2.96 -7.09 -4.37
CA ALA A 71 -3.48 -7.24 -5.73
C ALA A 71 -3.93 -5.90 -6.33
N ASP A 72 -4.33 -4.95 -5.48
CA ASP A 72 -4.90 -3.66 -5.88
C ASP A 72 -3.86 -2.55 -6.02
N ILE A 73 -2.60 -2.85 -5.71
CA ILE A 73 -1.52 -1.87 -5.53
C ILE A 73 -0.30 -2.28 -6.31
N ASP A 74 0.30 -1.32 -7.03
CA ASP A 74 1.69 -1.45 -7.43
C ASP A 74 2.56 -1.54 -6.17
N SER A 75 2.91 -2.78 -5.84
CA SER A 75 3.65 -3.10 -4.63
C SER A 75 5.01 -2.38 -4.56
N THR A 76 5.59 -1.99 -5.70
CA THR A 76 6.85 -1.24 -5.76
C THR A 76 6.63 0.22 -5.38
N GLU A 77 5.63 0.89 -5.97
CA GLU A 77 5.26 2.27 -5.60
C GLU A 77 4.90 2.34 -4.12
N MET A 78 4.15 1.38 -3.61
CA MET A 78 3.79 1.36 -2.20
C MET A 78 5.01 1.21 -1.29
N MET A 79 5.92 0.29 -1.59
CA MET A 79 7.14 0.13 -0.78
C MET A 79 8.03 1.36 -0.87
N GLU A 80 8.17 1.98 -2.05
CA GLU A 80 8.85 3.27 -2.20
C GLU A 80 8.27 4.31 -1.24
N ARG A 81 6.96 4.44 -1.24
CA ARG A 81 6.27 5.47 -0.47
C ARG A 81 6.34 5.20 1.02
N LEU A 82 6.15 3.96 1.46
CA LEU A 82 6.40 3.56 2.85
C LEU A 82 7.84 3.84 3.26
N SER A 83 8.81 3.60 2.37
CA SER A 83 10.23 3.87 2.64
C SER A 83 10.53 5.35 2.85
N SER A 84 9.66 6.27 2.40
CA SER A 84 9.83 7.71 2.58
C SER A 84 9.10 8.28 3.81
N ILE A 85 8.36 7.45 4.56
CA ILE A 85 7.68 7.84 5.81
C ILE A 85 8.70 8.00 6.94
N SER A 86 8.37 8.86 7.91
CA SER A 86 9.27 9.12 9.03
C SER A 86 9.46 7.87 9.92
N PRO A 87 10.66 7.67 10.51
CA PRO A 87 10.93 6.53 11.39
C PRO A 87 9.99 6.48 12.60
N GLU A 88 9.56 7.62 13.13
CA GLU A 88 8.71 7.71 14.32
C GLU A 88 7.36 7.02 14.09
N ILE A 89 6.77 7.22 12.91
CA ILE A 89 5.48 6.61 12.54
C ILE A 89 5.67 5.13 12.27
N LEU A 90 6.68 4.75 11.49
CA LEU A 90 6.93 3.35 11.16
C LEU A 90 7.24 2.51 12.42
N SER A 91 8.00 3.09 13.36
CA SER A 91 8.37 2.40 14.60
C SER A 91 7.18 2.10 15.51
N ALA A 92 6.12 2.92 15.47
CA ALA A 92 4.89 2.65 16.21
C ALA A 92 4.18 1.35 15.75
N HIS A 93 4.45 0.90 14.53
CA HIS A 93 3.87 -0.31 13.92
C HIS A 93 4.90 -1.40 13.63
N LYS A 94 6.07 -1.34 14.28
CA LYS A 94 7.20 -2.26 14.05
C LYS A 94 6.77 -3.73 13.96
N SER A 95 6.00 -4.23 14.92
CA SER A 95 5.58 -5.63 14.95
C SER A 95 4.71 -6.03 13.75
N LYS A 96 3.90 -5.10 13.22
CA LYS A 96 3.03 -5.34 12.07
C LYS A 96 3.83 -5.29 10.77
N LEU A 97 4.70 -4.30 10.65
CA LEU A 97 5.64 -4.18 9.54
C LEU A 97 6.57 -5.40 9.45
N ASP A 98 7.10 -5.87 10.58
CA ASP A 98 7.92 -7.09 10.63
C ASP A 98 7.13 -8.30 10.12
N ARG A 99 5.87 -8.48 10.55
CA ARG A 99 5.00 -9.57 10.04
C ARG A 99 4.71 -9.45 8.55
N MET A 100 4.39 -8.25 8.08
CA MET A 100 4.13 -7.99 6.66
C MET A 100 5.36 -8.33 5.81
N ILE A 101 6.54 -7.87 6.23
CA ILE A 101 7.79 -8.15 5.53
C ILE A 101 8.13 -9.64 5.58
N GLU A 102 7.97 -10.30 6.73
CA GLU A 102 8.15 -11.75 6.84
C GLU A 102 7.19 -12.52 5.92
N ASN A 103 5.94 -12.08 5.79
CA ASN A 103 4.97 -12.70 4.89
C ASN A 103 5.36 -12.51 3.42
N VAL A 104 5.88 -11.34 3.04
CA VAL A 104 6.42 -11.09 1.69
C VAL A 104 7.60 -12.00 1.39
N GLU A 105 8.54 -12.12 2.32
CA GLU A 105 9.75 -12.92 2.18
C GLU A 105 9.45 -14.43 2.18
N ARG A 106 8.61 -14.92 3.10
CA ARG A 106 8.29 -16.36 3.23
C ARG A 106 7.49 -16.91 2.06
N ASN A 107 6.56 -16.13 1.52
CA ASN A 107 5.72 -16.55 0.41
C ASN A 107 6.37 -16.29 -0.96
N ASN A 108 7.60 -15.77 -0.97
CA ASN A 108 8.37 -15.48 -2.17
C ASN A 108 7.60 -14.61 -3.18
N PHE A 109 6.77 -13.67 -2.68
CA PHE A 109 5.92 -12.84 -3.54
C PHE A 109 6.75 -11.99 -4.51
N ILE A 110 7.98 -11.63 -4.13
CA ILE A 110 8.94 -10.89 -4.97
C ILE A 110 9.39 -11.74 -6.17
N ASP A 111 9.62 -13.04 -5.96
CA ASP A 111 10.04 -13.98 -7.02
C ASP A 111 8.85 -14.47 -7.84
N PHE A 112 7.65 -14.59 -7.25
CA PHE A 112 6.41 -14.85 -7.99
C PHE A 112 6.00 -13.70 -8.91
N ALA A 113 6.48 -12.49 -8.62
CA ALA A 113 6.36 -11.35 -9.51
C ALA A 113 7.27 -11.43 -10.75
N ASP A 114 8.04 -12.51 -10.97
CA ASP A 114 8.80 -12.78 -12.21
C ASP A 114 7.97 -12.64 -13.49
N VAL A 115 6.63 -12.77 -13.41
CA VAL A 115 5.71 -12.59 -14.54
C VAL A 115 5.35 -11.11 -14.77
N CYS A 116 5.51 -10.24 -13.77
CA CYS A 116 5.00 -8.87 -13.76
C CYS A 116 6.03 -7.78 -13.45
N MET A 117 7.25 -8.13 -12.99
CA MET A 117 8.31 -7.20 -12.64
C MET A 117 9.63 -7.58 -13.31
N SER A 118 10.33 -6.58 -13.85
CA SER A 118 11.71 -6.67 -14.30
C SER A 118 12.67 -6.89 -13.13
N ASP A 119 13.88 -7.36 -13.42
CA ASP A 119 14.92 -7.53 -12.40
C ASP A 119 15.31 -6.20 -11.72
N GLU A 120 15.22 -5.08 -12.45
CA GLU A 120 15.44 -3.74 -11.89
C GLU A 120 14.37 -3.36 -10.85
N GLU A 121 13.09 -3.63 -11.15
CA GLU A 121 11.98 -3.37 -10.22
C GLU A 121 12.07 -4.23 -8.95
N LYS A 122 12.49 -5.49 -9.08
CA LYS A 122 12.73 -6.36 -7.92
C LYS A 122 13.83 -5.82 -7.02
N GLU A 123 14.94 -5.34 -7.59
CA GLU A 123 16.03 -4.76 -6.81
C GLU A 123 15.63 -3.44 -6.14
N MET A 124 14.83 -2.60 -6.81
CA MET A 124 14.25 -1.40 -6.18
C MET A 124 13.35 -1.77 -5.00
N TYR A 125 12.44 -2.73 -5.19
CA TYR A 125 11.55 -3.23 -4.13
C TYR A 125 12.34 -3.69 -2.90
N LYS A 126 13.37 -4.52 -3.09
CA LYS A 126 14.26 -4.97 -2.00
C LYS A 126 14.97 -3.80 -1.34
N GLY A 127 15.40 -2.80 -2.12
CA GLY A 127 15.98 -1.57 -1.61
C GLY A 127 15.04 -0.83 -0.66
N TYR A 128 13.78 -0.65 -1.04
CA TYR A 128 12.77 0.00 -0.21
C TYR A 128 12.46 -0.79 1.07
N VAL A 129 12.33 -2.12 0.98
CA VAL A 129 12.17 -2.99 2.17
C VAL A 129 13.34 -2.80 3.14
N ASN A 130 14.57 -2.74 2.65
CA ASN A 130 15.75 -2.51 3.50
C ASN A 130 15.74 -1.13 4.17
N ILE A 131 15.30 -0.09 3.47
CA ILE A 131 15.14 1.26 4.06
C ILE A 131 14.13 1.20 5.20
N ILE A 132 12.97 0.58 4.99
CA ILE A 132 11.93 0.41 6.01
C ILE A 132 12.49 -0.36 7.22
N LYS A 133 13.14 -1.51 6.99
CA LYS A 133 13.79 -2.30 8.04
C LYS A 133 14.78 -1.49 8.87
N ASN A 134 15.56 -0.61 8.24
CA ASN A 134 16.51 0.25 8.94
C ASN A 134 15.84 1.36 9.76
N LYS A 135 14.68 1.86 9.31
CA LYS A 135 13.92 2.89 10.03
C LYS A 135 13.19 2.35 11.27
N ILE A 136 12.86 1.06 11.30
CA ILE A 136 12.18 0.40 12.42
C ILE A 136 13.12 -0.37 13.36
N LYS A 137 14.45 -0.28 13.14
CA LYS A 137 15.45 -0.90 14.02
C LYS A 137 15.43 -0.26 15.40
#